data_AF-A0A6N6P3J0-F1
#
_entry.id   AF-A0A6N6P3J0-F1
#
_cell.length_a   1.000
_cell.length_b   1.000
_cell.length_c   1.000
_cell.angle_alpha   90.00
_cell.angle_beta   90.00
_cell.angle_gamma   90.00
#
_symmetry.space_group_name_H-M   'P 1'
#
loop_
_entity.id
_entity.type
_entity.pdbx_description
1 polymer ?
#
loop_
_entity_poly.entity_id
_entity_poly.type
_entity_poly.pdbx_seq_one_letter_code
_entity_poly.pdbx_strand_id
1 'polypeptide(L)'
;MRFKQPYENHNGGWIAFGPDGMLYIGNGDGGSGNDPQNHGQTLDTLLGKMLRIDVSPNKGYKIPADNPYLGHKDAKPEIWAYGLRNPWRCSFDRKTGDLWIGDVGQGAWEEINFMPKGKGAGANYGWRLREGAVATPTPGVGGDAPIGAIEPVYVYSHGNATNQGVSVTGGYVYRGPIAELQGRYIFGDYANPRIWSFVIQDGKAADFKDHTDALQPTGGRIAQISSFAEDNQGNLFIIDHSGSVYQVVAN
;
A
#
# COMPACT_ATOMS: atom_id res chain seq x y z
N MET A 1 5.36 -3.25 20.69
CA MET A 1 5.41 -1.83 20.28
C MET A 1 4.05 -1.19 20.52
N ARG A 2 3.98 0.06 20.98
CA ARG A 2 2.74 0.82 21.16
C ARG A 2 3.03 2.29 20.90
N PHE A 3 2.17 2.96 20.14
CA PHE A 3 2.22 4.40 19.89
C PHE A 3 0.79 4.95 19.86
N LYS A 4 0.65 6.27 20.07
CA LYS A 4 -0.65 6.94 20.17
C LYS A 4 -1.17 7.30 18.77
N GLN A 5 -2.44 7.00 18.51
CA GLN A 5 -3.16 7.54 17.35
C GLN A 5 -3.78 8.89 17.74
N PRO A 6 -3.48 9.99 17.04
CA PRO A 6 -3.98 11.32 17.39
C PRO A 6 -5.45 11.53 16.95
N TYR A 7 -5.91 10.83 15.91
CA TYR A 7 -7.28 10.92 15.39
C TYR A 7 -7.91 9.52 15.21
N GLU A 8 -9.16 9.50 14.72
CA GLU A 8 -9.99 8.28 14.61
C GLU A 8 -9.74 7.46 13.33
N ASN A 9 -9.04 8.03 12.35
CA ASN A 9 -8.79 7.45 11.03
C ASN A 9 -7.30 7.28 10.72
N HIS A 10 -7.00 6.65 9.58
CA HIS A 10 -5.64 6.36 9.06
C HIS A 10 -4.77 5.55 10.02
N ASN A 11 -5.35 4.50 10.60
CA ASN A 11 -4.62 3.62 11.50
C ASN A 11 -3.67 2.65 10.76
N GLY A 12 -3.87 2.45 9.46
CA GLY A 12 -3.22 1.38 8.69
C GLY A 12 -3.41 0.02 9.38
N GLY A 13 -2.33 -0.72 9.56
CA GLY A 13 -2.31 -1.98 10.31
C GLY A 13 -1.97 -3.20 9.46
N TRP A 14 -1.54 -2.99 8.22
CA TRP A 14 -0.99 -4.06 7.42
C TRP A 14 0.30 -4.60 8.06
N ILE A 15 0.44 -5.93 8.11
CA ILE A 15 1.69 -6.60 8.50
C ILE A 15 1.99 -7.76 7.57
N ALA A 16 3.27 -7.98 7.29
CA ALA A 16 3.75 -9.22 6.66
C ALA A 16 5.23 -9.44 6.95
N PHE A 17 5.68 -10.69 6.83
CA PHE A 17 7.10 -10.98 6.78
C PHE A 17 7.63 -10.66 5.38
N GLY A 18 8.72 -9.89 5.33
CA GLY A 18 9.45 -9.62 4.10
C GLY A 18 10.32 -10.81 3.68
N PRO A 19 10.88 -10.77 2.46
CA PRO A 19 11.77 -11.82 1.94
C PRO A 19 13.11 -11.91 2.69
N ASP A 20 13.37 -11.01 3.63
CA ASP A 20 14.52 -10.97 4.52
C ASP A 20 14.23 -11.54 5.92
N GLY A 21 12.99 -12.03 6.15
CA GLY A 21 12.56 -12.59 7.43
C GLY A 21 12.18 -11.57 8.49
N MET A 22 12.18 -10.27 8.15
CA MET A 22 11.76 -9.20 9.07
C MET A 22 10.26 -8.97 9.00
N LEU A 23 9.66 -8.52 10.10
CA LEU A 23 8.27 -8.12 10.12
C LEU A 23 8.15 -6.67 9.64
N TYR A 24 7.41 -6.48 8.55
CA TYR A 24 7.04 -5.18 8.02
C TYR A 24 5.66 -4.78 8.52
N ILE A 25 5.51 -3.50 8.86
CA ILE A 25 4.27 -2.96 9.44
C ILE A 25 3.96 -1.63 8.75
N GLY A 26 2.89 -1.59 7.97
CA GLY A 26 2.39 -0.37 7.35
C GLY A 26 1.43 0.35 8.28
N ASN A 27 1.70 1.61 8.59
CA ASN A 27 0.80 2.44 9.38
C ASN A 27 0.55 3.82 8.75
N GLY A 28 -0.65 4.33 8.95
CA GLY A 28 -0.99 5.67 8.48
C GLY A 28 -0.44 6.79 9.35
N ASP A 29 -0.59 8.01 8.86
CA ASP A 29 -0.17 9.28 9.46
C ASP A 29 -0.89 9.63 10.78
N GLY A 30 -1.88 8.82 11.15
CA GLY A 30 -2.66 8.96 12.37
C GLY A 30 -3.90 9.84 12.22
N GLY A 31 -4.24 10.25 10.99
CA GLY A 31 -5.56 10.72 10.65
C GLY A 31 -5.70 12.23 10.50
N SER A 32 -6.95 12.70 10.57
CA SER A 32 -7.38 14.02 10.11
C SER A 32 -7.16 14.23 8.61
N GLY A 33 -7.47 15.43 8.12
CA GLY A 33 -7.22 15.80 6.74
C GLY A 33 -5.86 16.46 6.59
N ASN A 34 -5.12 16.09 5.53
CA ASN A 34 -3.86 16.72 5.15
C ASN A 34 -2.75 16.61 6.22
N ASP A 35 -2.76 15.58 7.08
CA ASP A 35 -1.71 15.30 8.07
C ASP A 35 -1.23 16.56 8.83
N PRO A 36 -2.07 17.15 9.71
CA PRO A 36 -1.76 18.44 10.32
C PRO A 36 -0.47 18.42 11.15
N GLN A 37 -0.04 17.27 11.69
CA GLN A 37 1.22 17.15 12.43
C GLN A 37 2.45 16.88 11.54
N ASN A 38 2.27 16.74 10.22
CA ASN A 38 3.34 16.41 9.28
C ASN A 38 4.01 15.07 9.60
N HIS A 39 3.27 14.13 10.19
CA HIS A 39 3.76 12.82 10.56
C HIS A 39 4.28 12.03 9.36
N GLY A 40 3.72 12.19 8.15
CA GLY A 40 4.23 11.56 6.94
C GLY A 40 5.73 11.83 6.74
N GLN A 41 6.16 13.09 6.96
CA GLN A 41 7.53 13.53 6.72
C GLN A 41 8.43 13.56 7.96
N THR A 42 7.90 13.69 9.18
CA THR A 42 8.77 13.65 10.38
C THR A 42 9.18 12.22 10.72
N LEU A 43 10.41 12.07 11.21
CA LEU A 43 11.00 10.77 11.55
C LEU A 43 10.98 10.47 13.06
N ASP A 44 10.58 11.43 13.88
CA ASP A 44 10.47 11.30 15.34
C ASP A 44 9.16 10.62 15.80
N THR A 45 8.34 10.21 14.84
CA THR A 45 7.09 9.46 15.03
C THR A 45 7.14 8.14 14.26
N LEU A 46 6.33 7.19 14.71
CA LEU A 46 6.12 5.95 13.96
C LEU A 46 5.01 6.09 12.92
N LEU A 47 4.24 7.17 12.90
CA LEU A 47 3.07 7.40 12.04
C LEU A 47 3.46 7.78 10.60
N GLY A 48 2.71 7.28 9.61
CA GLY A 48 2.93 7.53 8.18
C GLY A 48 4.17 6.81 7.65
N LYS A 49 4.37 5.55 8.08
CA LYS A 49 5.61 4.79 7.87
C LYS A 49 5.34 3.36 7.39
N MET A 50 6.36 2.82 6.73
CA MET A 50 6.59 1.38 6.72
C MET A 50 7.67 1.11 7.77
N LEU A 51 7.34 0.34 8.79
CA LEU A 51 8.27 -0.07 9.84
C LEU A 51 8.84 -1.45 9.52
N ARG A 52 10.05 -1.73 9.99
CA ARG A 52 10.72 -3.03 9.84
C ARG A 52 11.41 -3.43 11.13
N ILE A 53 11.02 -4.57 11.69
CA ILE A 53 11.51 -5.05 12.99
C ILE A 53 11.84 -6.56 12.95
N ASP A 54 12.77 -6.97 13.81
CA ASP A 54 13.11 -8.38 14.03
C ASP A 54 12.34 -8.91 15.25
N VAL A 55 11.42 -9.85 15.02
CA VAL A 55 10.60 -10.49 16.05
C VAL A 55 11.09 -11.88 16.47
N SER A 56 12.31 -12.27 16.07
CA SER A 56 12.96 -13.52 16.51
C SER A 56 13.27 -13.62 18.02
N PRO A 57 13.47 -12.52 18.80
CA PRO A 57 13.69 -12.64 20.23
C PRO A 57 12.45 -13.17 20.98
N ASN A 58 12.66 -13.97 22.02
CA ASN A 58 11.59 -14.51 22.87
C ASN A 58 10.71 -13.45 23.56
N LYS A 59 11.20 -12.20 23.68
CA LYS A 59 10.46 -11.08 24.25
C LYS A 59 10.81 -9.80 23.51
N GLY A 60 9.77 -9.05 23.12
CA GLY A 60 9.93 -7.78 22.43
C GLY A 60 10.36 -7.97 20.96
N TYR A 61 11.19 -7.07 20.48
CA TYR A 61 11.74 -7.09 19.12
C TYR A 61 13.12 -6.42 19.13
N LYS A 62 13.89 -6.64 18.07
CA LYS A 62 15.14 -5.92 17.78
C LYS A 62 14.95 -5.02 16.58
N ILE A 63 15.82 -4.02 16.46
CA ILE A 63 15.97 -3.25 15.24
C ILE A 63 16.99 -3.97 14.36
N PRO A 64 16.65 -4.30 13.10
CA PRO A 64 17.61 -4.81 12.14
C PRO A 64 18.81 -3.86 11.97
N ALA A 65 20.02 -4.40 11.88
CA ALA A 65 21.25 -3.60 11.83
C ALA A 65 21.38 -2.73 10.56
N ASP A 66 20.65 -3.11 9.51
CA ASP A 66 20.57 -2.45 8.20
C ASP A 66 19.35 -1.52 8.07
N ASN A 67 18.61 -1.23 9.16
CA ASN A 67 17.59 -0.19 9.12
C ASN A 67 18.23 1.19 8.91
N PRO A 68 17.64 2.04 8.05
CA PRO A 68 18.26 3.28 7.57
C PRO A 68 18.44 4.35 8.66
N TYR A 69 17.65 4.27 9.75
CA TYR A 69 17.65 5.26 10.82
C TYR A 69 18.19 4.73 12.14
N LEU A 70 18.85 3.56 12.14
CA LEU A 70 19.49 3.05 13.34
C LEU A 70 20.60 4.02 13.82
N GLY A 71 20.50 4.49 15.06
CA GLY A 71 21.45 5.44 15.66
C GLY A 71 21.24 6.91 15.29
N HIS A 72 20.24 7.24 14.47
CA HIS A 72 19.87 8.63 14.19
C HIS A 72 19.13 9.25 15.37
N LYS A 73 19.67 10.33 15.94
CA LYS A 73 19.16 10.95 17.18
C LYS A 73 17.72 11.48 17.09
N ASP A 74 17.31 11.92 15.90
CA ASP A 74 16.00 12.55 15.66
C ASP A 74 15.05 11.64 14.86
N ALA A 75 15.34 10.35 14.77
CA ALA A 75 14.54 9.39 14.03
C ALA A 75 14.23 8.13 14.85
N LYS A 76 13.06 7.53 14.59
CA LYS A 76 12.71 6.23 15.15
C LYS A 76 13.44 5.12 14.38
N PRO A 77 14.23 4.27 15.07
CA PRO A 77 15.05 3.26 14.40
C PRO A 77 14.24 2.15 13.73
N GLU A 78 12.94 2.01 14.06
CA GLU A 78 12.00 1.09 13.43
C GLU A 78 11.64 1.48 11.99
N ILE A 79 11.84 2.75 11.61
CA ILE A 79 11.44 3.26 10.30
C ILE A 79 12.28 2.59 9.21
N TRP A 80 11.58 1.98 8.25
CA TRP A 80 12.16 1.49 7.00
C TRP A 80 11.93 2.46 5.85
N ALA A 81 10.70 2.95 5.71
CA ALA A 81 10.32 3.97 4.74
C ALA A 81 9.28 4.92 5.35
N TYR A 82 9.10 6.09 4.75
CA TYR A 82 8.24 7.16 5.26
C TYR A 82 7.54 7.91 4.13
N GLY A 83 6.73 8.92 4.48
CA GLY A 83 5.97 9.69 3.50
C GLY A 83 4.75 8.95 2.97
N LEU A 84 4.16 8.05 3.78
CA LEU A 84 2.90 7.36 3.47
C LEU A 84 1.73 8.03 4.20
N ARG A 85 0.53 7.96 3.63
CA ARG A 85 -0.69 8.54 4.21
C ARG A 85 -1.46 7.51 5.05
N ASN A 86 -1.96 6.48 4.41
CA ASN A 86 -2.73 5.39 4.99
C ASN A 86 -2.54 4.10 4.17
N PRO A 87 -1.35 3.44 4.28
CA PRO A 87 -1.07 2.20 3.57
C PRO A 87 -2.02 1.10 4.06
N TRP A 88 -2.98 0.70 3.19
CA TRP A 88 -4.09 -0.17 3.55
C TRP A 88 -3.78 -1.65 3.31
N ARG A 89 -3.68 -2.08 2.05
CA ARG A 89 -3.12 -3.39 1.68
C ARG A 89 -1.78 -3.20 1.02
N CYS A 90 -0.77 -3.79 1.64
CA CYS A 90 0.50 -4.03 0.98
C CYS A 90 0.64 -5.52 0.64
N SER A 91 1.63 -5.87 -0.17
CA SER A 91 2.01 -7.26 -0.41
C SER A 91 3.47 -7.33 -0.84
N PHE A 92 4.12 -8.44 -0.51
CA PHE A 92 5.36 -8.82 -1.16
C PHE A 92 5.01 -9.76 -2.32
N ASP A 93 5.55 -9.50 -3.51
CA ASP A 93 5.46 -10.49 -4.58
C ASP A 93 6.25 -11.74 -4.16
N ARG A 94 5.55 -12.86 -3.97
CA ARG A 94 6.16 -14.13 -3.54
C ARG A 94 7.31 -14.62 -4.45
N LYS A 95 7.35 -14.18 -5.72
CA LYS A 95 8.37 -14.60 -6.68
C LYS A 95 9.61 -13.70 -6.64
N THR A 96 9.44 -12.39 -6.57
CA THR A 96 10.55 -11.42 -6.69
C THR A 96 10.97 -10.83 -5.34
N GLY A 97 10.06 -10.81 -4.37
CA GLY A 97 10.20 -10.14 -3.08
C GLY A 97 10.03 -8.63 -3.16
N ASP A 98 9.50 -8.11 -4.27
CA ASP A 98 9.19 -6.68 -4.41
C ASP A 98 8.00 -6.30 -3.53
N LEU A 99 8.03 -5.10 -2.96
CA LEU A 99 6.98 -4.56 -2.10
C LEU A 99 6.02 -3.70 -2.92
N TRP A 100 4.73 -3.95 -2.71
CA TRP A 100 3.62 -3.20 -3.28
C TRP A 100 2.77 -2.61 -2.16
N ILE A 101 2.31 -1.37 -2.33
CA ILE A 101 1.55 -0.66 -1.29
C ILE A 101 0.38 0.04 -1.97
N GLY A 102 -0.85 -0.33 -1.62
CA GLY A 102 -2.01 0.53 -1.84
C GLY A 102 -2.08 1.56 -0.72
N ASP A 103 -1.85 2.83 -1.05
CA ASP A 103 -1.88 3.94 -0.10
C ASP A 103 -3.10 4.82 -0.37
N VAL A 104 -3.99 4.92 0.63
CA VAL A 104 -5.26 5.62 0.48
C VAL A 104 -5.02 7.13 0.47
N GLY A 105 -5.54 7.78 -0.56
CA GLY A 105 -5.45 9.22 -0.82
C GLY A 105 -6.32 10.10 0.07
N GLN A 106 -6.14 11.41 -0.05
CA GLN A 106 -6.85 12.40 0.77
C GLN A 106 -8.24 12.72 0.24
N GLY A 107 -8.34 13.09 -1.04
CA GLY A 107 -9.59 13.48 -1.67
C GLY A 107 -9.49 13.76 -3.18
N ALA A 108 -8.30 13.69 -3.77
CA ALA A 108 -8.07 13.89 -5.19
C ALA A 108 -7.55 12.63 -5.89
N TRP A 109 -6.62 11.91 -5.27
CA TRP A 109 -5.90 10.80 -5.92
C TRP A 109 -5.65 9.64 -5.00
N GLU A 110 -5.92 8.44 -5.50
CA GLU A 110 -5.47 7.19 -4.90
C GLU A 110 -4.20 6.70 -5.59
N GLU A 111 -3.36 5.93 -4.89
CA GLU A 111 -2.06 5.52 -5.43
C GLU A 111 -1.65 4.08 -5.11
N ILE A 112 -0.90 3.50 -6.06
CA ILE A 112 -0.14 2.28 -5.87
C ILE A 112 1.35 2.63 -5.92
N ASN A 113 2.05 2.32 -4.84
CA ASN A 113 3.49 2.41 -4.74
C ASN A 113 4.15 1.04 -4.96
N PHE A 114 5.34 1.04 -5.56
CA PHE A 114 6.13 -0.15 -5.83
C PHE A 114 7.58 0.09 -5.42
N MET A 115 8.19 -0.92 -4.81
CA MET A 115 9.57 -0.88 -4.38
C MET A 115 10.27 -2.20 -4.69
N PRO A 116 11.30 -2.20 -5.56
CA PRO A 116 12.09 -3.38 -5.81
C PRO A 116 12.72 -3.94 -4.53
N LYS A 117 12.85 -5.27 -4.46
CA LYS A 117 13.50 -5.95 -3.34
C LYS A 117 14.86 -5.31 -3.02
N GLY A 118 15.04 -4.91 -1.75
CA GLY A 118 16.29 -4.33 -1.26
C GLY A 118 16.54 -2.86 -1.63
N LYS A 119 15.56 -2.16 -2.21
CA LYS A 119 15.69 -0.73 -2.57
C LYS A 119 14.93 0.24 -1.67
N GLY A 120 14.13 -0.28 -0.74
CA GLY A 120 13.20 0.53 0.07
C GLY A 120 13.78 1.24 1.30
N ALA A 121 15.04 0.99 1.67
CA ALA A 121 15.64 1.56 2.87
C ALA A 121 15.70 3.09 2.77
N GLY A 122 14.96 3.78 3.63
CA GLY A 122 14.89 5.25 3.69
C GLY A 122 14.06 5.88 2.58
N ALA A 123 13.27 5.08 1.84
CA ALA A 123 12.40 5.61 0.80
C ALA A 123 11.37 6.59 1.39
N ASN A 124 11.14 7.69 0.67
CA ASN A 124 10.13 8.70 0.97
C ASN A 124 9.05 8.66 -0.11
N TYR A 125 7.79 8.41 0.23
CA TYR A 125 6.68 8.38 -0.75
C TYR A 125 5.97 9.74 -0.90
N GLY A 126 6.48 10.80 -0.26
CA GLY A 126 6.12 12.19 -0.57
C GLY A 126 4.92 12.78 0.19
N TRP A 127 4.06 11.96 0.82
CA TRP A 127 2.99 12.48 1.68
C TRP A 127 3.59 13.26 2.87
N ARG A 128 3.16 14.49 3.19
CA ARG A 128 1.91 15.15 2.78
C ARG A 128 2.02 16.20 1.68
N LEU A 129 3.22 16.46 1.15
CA LEU A 129 3.41 17.51 0.14
C LEU A 129 2.81 17.10 -1.22
N ARG A 130 2.76 15.78 -1.46
CA ARG A 130 2.22 15.14 -2.65
C ARG A 130 0.99 14.30 -2.29
N GLU A 131 0.02 14.26 -3.20
CA GLU A 131 -1.10 13.33 -3.19
C GLU A 131 -1.18 12.69 -4.58
N GLY A 132 -0.78 11.43 -4.71
CA GLY A 132 -0.48 10.85 -6.01
C GLY A 132 0.64 11.62 -6.72
N ALA A 133 0.46 11.85 -8.02
CA ALA A 133 1.46 12.51 -8.86
C ALA A 133 1.41 14.05 -8.82
N VAL A 134 0.56 14.66 -7.97
CA VAL A 134 0.37 16.11 -7.90
C VAL A 134 0.72 16.68 -6.53
N ALA A 135 0.96 17.98 -6.46
CA ALA A 135 1.03 18.67 -5.17
C ALA A 135 -0.32 18.56 -4.47
N THR A 136 -0.33 18.27 -3.18
CA THR A 136 -1.57 18.17 -2.39
C THR A 136 -2.40 19.43 -2.59
N PRO A 137 -3.65 19.34 -3.07
CA PRO A 137 -4.45 20.50 -3.49
C PRO A 137 -5.06 21.26 -2.30
N THR A 138 -4.24 21.51 -1.27
CA THR A 138 -4.58 22.28 -0.08
C THR A 138 -3.55 23.39 0.12
N PRO A 139 -3.99 24.67 0.15
CA PRO A 139 -3.09 25.80 0.41
C PRO A 139 -2.30 25.64 1.72
N GLY A 140 -0.99 25.89 1.66
CA GLY A 140 -0.09 25.76 2.81
C GLY A 140 0.29 24.33 3.19
N VAL A 141 -0.17 23.33 2.43
CA VAL A 141 0.21 21.92 2.61
C VAL A 141 0.96 21.40 1.39
N GLY A 142 0.37 21.51 0.20
CA GLY A 142 0.98 20.99 -1.02
C GLY A 142 2.27 21.69 -1.43
N GLY A 143 3.15 20.96 -2.09
CA GLY A 143 4.41 21.50 -2.59
C GLY A 143 5.13 20.59 -3.58
N ASP A 144 6.38 20.96 -3.85
CA ASP A 144 7.29 20.13 -4.62
C ASP A 144 7.51 18.79 -3.92
N ALA A 145 7.75 17.75 -4.71
CA ALA A 145 8.10 16.45 -4.17
C ALA A 145 9.40 16.56 -3.36
N PRO A 146 9.50 15.94 -2.17
CA PRO A 146 10.76 15.84 -1.46
C PRO A 146 11.87 15.30 -2.37
N ILE A 147 13.10 15.78 -2.19
CA ILE A 147 14.23 15.34 -3.01
C ILE A 147 14.39 13.81 -2.88
N GLY A 148 14.37 13.12 -4.02
CA GLY A 148 14.49 11.66 -4.08
C GLY A 148 13.23 10.90 -3.63
N ALA A 149 12.08 11.58 -3.53
CA ALA A 149 10.81 10.90 -3.30
C ALA A 149 10.53 9.88 -4.41
N ILE A 150 9.91 8.77 -4.00
CA ILE A 150 9.47 7.70 -4.88
C ILE A 150 8.10 8.08 -5.41
N GLU A 151 8.01 8.21 -6.74
CA GLU A 151 6.73 8.43 -7.39
C GLU A 151 5.89 7.14 -7.39
N PRO A 152 4.57 7.24 -7.24
CA PRO A 152 3.69 6.10 -7.39
C PRO A 152 3.75 5.54 -8.81
N VAL A 153 3.65 4.22 -8.94
CA VAL A 153 3.68 3.54 -10.25
C VAL A 153 2.33 3.59 -10.97
N TYR A 154 1.26 3.84 -10.21
CA TYR A 154 -0.08 4.06 -10.72
C TYR A 154 -0.86 4.99 -9.80
N VAL A 155 -1.61 5.92 -10.39
CA VAL A 155 -2.53 6.80 -9.68
C VAL A 155 -3.86 6.85 -10.42
N TYR A 156 -4.94 7.07 -9.69
CA TYR A 156 -6.25 7.31 -10.29
C TYR A 156 -7.02 8.36 -9.49
N SER A 157 -7.81 9.17 -10.20
CA SER A 157 -8.51 10.28 -9.57
C SER A 157 -9.76 9.81 -8.84
N HIS A 158 -10.18 10.60 -7.86
CA HIS A 158 -11.48 10.40 -7.23
C HIS A 158 -12.61 10.60 -8.25
N GLY A 159 -13.64 9.75 -8.21
CA GLY A 159 -14.79 9.81 -9.11
C GLY A 159 -15.38 8.43 -9.43
N ASN A 160 -16.31 8.38 -10.39
CA ASN A 160 -17.10 7.17 -10.69
C ASN A 160 -16.90 6.62 -12.11
N ALA A 161 -16.03 7.22 -12.92
CA ALA A 161 -15.67 6.66 -14.21
C ALA A 161 -14.96 5.30 -14.07
N THR A 162 -14.77 4.61 -15.19
CA THR A 162 -14.19 3.25 -15.22
C THR A 162 -12.74 3.17 -14.73
N ASN A 163 -12.02 4.29 -14.72
CA ASN A 163 -10.65 4.43 -14.23
C ASN A 163 -10.56 5.39 -13.02
N GLN A 164 -11.64 5.52 -12.26
CA GLN A 164 -11.74 6.38 -11.07
C GLN A 164 -12.30 5.58 -9.89
N GLY A 165 -11.96 6.01 -8.68
CA GLY A 165 -12.40 5.37 -7.44
C GLY A 165 -12.46 6.37 -6.29
N VAL A 166 -12.32 5.92 -5.06
CA VAL A 166 -12.40 6.78 -3.85
C VAL A 166 -11.45 6.31 -2.75
N SER A 167 -11.14 5.02 -2.68
CA SER A 167 -10.31 4.44 -1.62
C SER A 167 -9.67 3.17 -2.13
N VAL A 168 -8.39 3.24 -2.49
CA VAL A 168 -7.64 2.08 -2.96
C VAL A 168 -7.54 1.04 -1.86
N THR A 169 -7.87 -0.18 -2.20
CA THR A 169 -7.65 -1.31 -1.31
C THR A 169 -6.19 -1.72 -1.37
N GLY A 170 -5.59 -1.72 -2.57
CA GLY A 170 -4.33 -2.40 -2.86
C GLY A 170 -4.56 -3.85 -3.29
N GLY A 171 -3.52 -4.67 -3.36
CA GLY A 171 -3.65 -6.00 -3.97
C GLY A 171 -2.38 -6.84 -4.00
N TYR A 172 -2.29 -7.77 -4.96
CA TYR A 172 -1.21 -8.75 -5.09
C TYR A 172 -0.77 -8.92 -6.54
N VAL A 173 0.51 -9.21 -6.74
CA VAL A 173 0.98 -9.74 -8.02
C VAL A 173 0.53 -11.19 -8.15
N TYR A 174 -0.24 -11.48 -9.19
CA TYR A 174 -0.77 -12.82 -9.40
C TYR A 174 0.32 -13.81 -9.82
N ARG A 175 0.44 -14.90 -9.04
CA ARG A 175 1.41 -15.98 -9.21
C ARG A 175 0.74 -17.38 -9.15
N GLY A 176 -0.56 -17.45 -9.43
CA GLY A 176 -1.38 -18.66 -9.36
C GLY A 176 -1.40 -19.49 -10.65
N PRO A 177 -2.40 -20.36 -10.85
CA PRO A 177 -2.49 -21.23 -12.03
C PRO A 177 -3.02 -20.55 -13.31
N ILE A 178 -3.73 -19.42 -13.21
CA ILE A 178 -4.36 -18.77 -14.39
C ILE A 178 -3.28 -18.08 -15.23
N ALA A 179 -3.14 -18.50 -16.50
CA ALA A 179 -2.06 -18.06 -17.37
C ALA A 179 -2.17 -16.58 -17.74
N GLU A 180 -3.37 -16.08 -18.08
CA GLU A 180 -3.54 -14.68 -18.50
C GLU A 180 -3.31 -13.64 -17.40
N LEU A 181 -3.32 -14.08 -16.13
CA LEU A 181 -3.12 -13.21 -14.97
C LEU A 181 -1.65 -13.17 -14.51
N GLN A 182 -0.78 -14.04 -15.02
CA GLN A 182 0.60 -14.15 -14.54
C GLN A 182 1.35 -12.82 -14.52
N GLY A 183 1.88 -12.46 -13.34
CA GLY A 183 2.71 -11.27 -13.16
C GLY A 183 1.98 -9.94 -13.19
N ARG A 184 0.65 -9.95 -13.30
CA ARG A 184 -0.17 -8.74 -13.18
C ARG A 184 -0.37 -8.41 -11.71
N TYR A 185 -0.20 -7.15 -11.33
CA TYR A 185 -0.65 -6.65 -10.04
C TYR A 185 -2.16 -6.43 -10.11
N ILE A 186 -2.93 -7.24 -9.39
CA ILE A 186 -4.39 -7.18 -9.32
C ILE A 186 -4.76 -6.45 -8.03
N PHE A 187 -5.57 -5.41 -8.14
CA PHE A 187 -5.94 -4.54 -7.03
C PHE A 187 -7.38 -4.05 -7.22
N GLY A 188 -7.93 -3.42 -6.19
CA GLY A 188 -9.27 -2.87 -6.24
C GLY A 188 -9.44 -1.61 -5.41
N ASP A 189 -10.66 -1.10 -5.45
CA ASP A 189 -11.12 0.06 -4.70
C ASP A 189 -12.30 -0.34 -3.81
N TYR A 190 -12.33 0.19 -2.59
CA TYR A 190 -13.28 -0.20 -1.56
C TYR A 190 -14.67 0.37 -1.82
N ALA A 191 -14.77 1.65 -2.20
CA ALA A 191 -16.05 2.34 -2.33
C ALA A 191 -16.69 2.13 -3.71
N ASN A 192 -15.84 2.12 -4.74
CA ASN A 192 -16.19 1.72 -6.08
C ASN A 192 -15.57 0.34 -6.30
N PRO A 193 -16.33 -0.78 -6.23
CA PRO A 193 -15.78 -2.14 -6.24
C PRO A 193 -15.24 -2.56 -7.61
N ARG A 194 -14.28 -1.77 -8.09
CA ARG A 194 -13.53 -1.94 -9.32
C ARG A 194 -12.42 -2.93 -9.05
N ILE A 195 -12.19 -3.80 -10.02
CA ILE A 195 -11.09 -4.75 -9.97
C ILE A 195 -10.24 -4.52 -11.20
N TRP A 196 -9.02 -4.05 -10.98
CA TRP A 196 -8.12 -3.65 -12.05
C TRP A 196 -6.81 -4.42 -11.96
N SER A 197 -6.07 -4.36 -13.05
CA SER A 197 -4.70 -4.85 -13.03
C SER A 197 -3.81 -4.16 -14.06
N PHE A 198 -2.52 -4.20 -13.81
CA PHE A 198 -1.49 -3.81 -14.77
C PHE A 198 -0.24 -4.68 -14.58
N VAL A 199 0.71 -4.60 -15.51
CA VAL A 199 2.07 -5.11 -15.32
C VAL A 199 3.03 -3.95 -15.11
N ILE A 200 4.18 -4.21 -14.48
CA ILE A 200 5.26 -3.23 -14.42
C ILE A 200 6.16 -3.39 -15.62
N GLN A 201 6.36 -2.29 -16.33
CA GLN A 201 7.34 -2.17 -17.40
C GLN A 201 8.13 -0.88 -17.18
N ASP A 202 9.46 -0.98 -17.10
CA ASP A 202 10.38 0.15 -16.88
C ASP A 202 10.01 1.00 -15.65
N GLY A 203 9.56 0.34 -14.57
CA GLY A 203 9.17 0.99 -13.32
C GLY A 203 7.84 1.73 -13.35
N LYS A 204 6.99 1.51 -14.37
CA LYS A 204 5.66 2.13 -14.50
C LYS A 204 4.59 1.09 -14.80
N ALA A 205 3.34 1.42 -14.46
CA ALA A 205 2.19 0.61 -14.87
C ALA A 205 2.01 0.61 -16.40
N ALA A 206 1.82 -0.58 -16.96
CA ALA A 206 1.58 -0.82 -18.37
C ALA A 206 0.50 -1.90 -18.57
N ASP A 207 -0.08 -1.96 -19.76
CA ASP A 207 -1.13 -2.92 -20.13
C ASP A 207 -2.26 -2.98 -19.09
N PHE A 208 -2.86 -1.83 -18.76
CA PHE A 208 -3.95 -1.76 -17.79
C PHE A 208 -5.19 -2.53 -18.28
N LYS A 209 -5.84 -3.27 -17.39
CA LYS A 209 -7.08 -4.02 -17.65
C LYS A 209 -8.08 -3.83 -16.54
N ASP A 210 -9.34 -3.63 -16.93
CA ASP A 210 -10.49 -3.66 -16.05
C ASP A 210 -11.13 -5.06 -16.07
N HIS A 211 -11.19 -5.69 -14.90
CA HIS A 211 -11.73 -7.03 -14.66
C HIS A 211 -13.07 -6.99 -13.91
N THR A 212 -13.60 -5.80 -13.63
CA THR A 212 -14.75 -5.60 -12.73
C THR A 212 -15.94 -6.48 -13.09
N ASP A 213 -16.30 -6.54 -14.38
CA ASP A 213 -17.44 -7.33 -14.85
C ASP A 213 -17.10 -8.83 -14.94
N ALA A 214 -15.88 -9.15 -15.41
CA ALA A 214 -15.43 -10.52 -15.61
C ALA A 214 -15.26 -11.31 -14.30
N LEU A 215 -14.98 -10.62 -13.19
CA LEU A 215 -14.76 -11.24 -11.88
C LEU A 215 -15.99 -11.20 -10.97
N GLN A 216 -17.15 -10.79 -11.47
CA GLN A 216 -18.37 -10.91 -10.67
C GLN A 216 -18.73 -12.38 -10.43
N PRO A 217 -19.09 -12.76 -9.20
CA PRO A 217 -19.45 -14.13 -8.88
C PRO A 217 -20.80 -14.50 -9.49
N THR A 218 -20.99 -15.79 -9.78
CA THR A 218 -22.34 -16.31 -10.09
C THR A 218 -23.17 -16.30 -8.81
N GLY A 219 -24.30 -15.59 -8.80
CA GLY A 219 -25.22 -15.59 -7.66
C GLY A 219 -24.84 -14.67 -6.50
N GLY A 220 -24.29 -13.49 -6.79
CA GLY A 220 -23.96 -12.46 -5.80
C GLY A 220 -23.38 -11.23 -6.47
N ARG A 221 -22.71 -10.37 -5.70
CA ARG A 221 -21.96 -9.23 -6.22
C ARG A 221 -20.81 -8.89 -5.28
N ILE A 222 -19.66 -8.57 -5.85
CA ILE A 222 -18.57 -7.93 -5.10
C ILE A 222 -18.94 -6.45 -4.91
N ALA A 223 -19.15 -6.05 -3.65
CA ALA A 223 -19.71 -4.75 -3.29
C ALA A 223 -18.71 -3.84 -2.55
N GLN A 224 -17.89 -4.39 -1.64
CA GLN A 224 -16.96 -3.60 -0.83
C GLN A 224 -15.63 -4.34 -0.66
N ILE A 225 -14.68 -4.11 -1.57
CA ILE A 225 -13.41 -4.84 -1.59
C ILE A 225 -12.52 -4.34 -0.45
N SER A 226 -12.53 -5.03 0.69
CA SER A 226 -11.73 -4.63 1.87
C SER A 226 -10.30 -5.18 1.85
N SER A 227 -10.08 -6.28 1.14
CA SER A 227 -8.77 -6.91 1.02
C SER A 227 -8.71 -7.87 -0.16
N PHE A 228 -7.49 -8.29 -0.46
CA PHE A 228 -7.19 -9.50 -1.23
C PHE A 228 -6.39 -10.46 -0.34
N ALA A 229 -6.29 -11.72 -0.75
CA ALA A 229 -5.41 -12.70 -0.15
C ALA A 229 -4.94 -13.72 -1.18
N GLU A 230 -3.93 -14.51 -0.83
CA GLU A 230 -3.41 -15.55 -1.70
C GLU A 230 -3.09 -16.81 -0.89
N ASP A 231 -3.31 -18.00 -1.46
CA ASP A 231 -2.97 -19.27 -0.82
C ASP A 231 -1.56 -19.77 -1.23
N ASN A 232 -1.15 -20.94 -0.73
CA ASN A 232 0.16 -21.53 -1.05
C ASN A 232 0.35 -21.89 -2.54
N GLN A 233 -0.74 -22.03 -3.31
CA GLN A 233 -0.73 -22.31 -4.74
C GLN A 233 -0.78 -21.03 -5.60
N GLY A 234 -0.98 -19.86 -4.97
CA GLY A 234 -1.08 -18.59 -5.67
C GLY A 234 -2.48 -18.27 -6.16
N ASN A 235 -3.49 -19.04 -5.74
CA ASN A 235 -4.87 -18.67 -6.00
C ASN A 235 -5.16 -17.34 -5.31
N LEU A 236 -5.78 -16.43 -6.04
CA LEU A 236 -6.14 -15.10 -5.54
C LEU A 236 -7.56 -15.13 -4.97
N PHE A 237 -7.72 -14.51 -3.82
CA PHE A 237 -8.99 -14.32 -3.14
C PHE A 237 -9.32 -12.83 -3.03
N ILE A 238 -10.59 -12.49 -3.22
CA ILE A 238 -11.16 -11.16 -3.02
C ILE A 238 -11.99 -11.23 -1.75
N ILE A 239 -11.70 -10.34 -0.80
CA ILE A 239 -12.39 -10.29 0.51
C ILE A 239 -13.35 -9.10 0.48
N ASP A 240 -14.64 -9.42 0.53
CA ASP A 240 -15.71 -8.44 0.54
C ASP A 240 -16.12 -8.14 1.99
N HIS A 241 -16.11 -6.86 2.35
CA HIS A 241 -16.50 -6.41 3.69
C HIS A 241 -17.96 -6.74 4.03
N SER A 242 -18.80 -6.96 3.02
CA SER A 242 -20.18 -7.43 3.20
C SER A 242 -20.28 -8.89 3.68
N GLY A 243 -19.16 -9.62 3.76
CA GLY A 243 -19.06 -10.90 4.47
C GLY A 243 -18.64 -12.09 3.62
N SER A 244 -18.44 -11.90 2.30
CA SER A 244 -18.05 -12.98 1.39
C SER A 244 -16.55 -12.98 1.09
N VAL A 245 -16.02 -14.17 0.81
CA VAL A 245 -14.67 -14.35 0.25
C VAL A 245 -14.81 -15.11 -1.06
N TYR A 246 -14.28 -14.54 -2.14
CA TYR A 246 -14.37 -15.11 -3.49
C TYR A 246 -13.00 -15.56 -3.96
N GLN A 247 -12.90 -16.76 -4.52
CA GLN A 247 -11.71 -17.21 -5.21
C GLN A 247 -11.80 -16.84 -6.70
N VAL A 248 -10.73 -16.28 -7.25
CA VAL A 248 -10.59 -16.06 -8.70
C VAL A 248 -10.26 -17.39 -9.37
N VAL A 249 -11.07 -17.77 -10.36
CA VAL A 249 -10.96 -19.03 -11.12
C VAL A 249 -10.88 -18.74 -12.62
N ALA A 250 -10.29 -19.67 -13.38
CA ALA A 250 -10.38 -19.64 -14.84
C ALA A 250 -11.81 -19.98 -15.28
N ASN A 251 -12.22 -19.41 -16.42
CA ASN A 251 -13.44 -19.81 -17.12
C ASN A 251 -13.32 -21.20 -17.75
#